data_AF-A0A1Y3W6H7-F1
#
_entry.id   AF-A0A1Y3W6H7-F1
#
_cell.length_a   1.000
_cell.length_b   1.000
_cell.length_c   1.000
_cell.angle_alpha   90.00
_cell.angle_beta   90.00
_cell.angle_gamma   90.00
#
_symmetry.space_group_name_H-M   'P 1'
#
loop_
_entity.id
_entity.type
_entity.pdbx_description
1 polymer ?
#
loop_
_entity_poly.entity_id
_entity_poly.type
_entity_poly.pdbx_seq_one_letter_code
_entity_poly.pdbx_strand_id
1 'polypeptide(L)' 'MYENPVLNEAAPIQVEEVVLPQIVSIKQASQRMGLPAYYVRRLCKEVPGIAFQSGVKWYINLGKMAEYFNNGMTSI' A
#
# COMPACT_ATOMS: atom_id res chain seq x y z
N MET A 1 -33.57 20.49 -43.87
CA MET A 1 -33.09 19.34 -43.09
C MET A 1 -31.90 19.83 -42.28
N TYR A 2 -32.09 20.14 -40.99
CA TYR A 2 -30.96 20.48 -40.13
C TYR A 2 -30.30 19.18 -39.70
N GLU A 3 -29.05 18.97 -40.08
CA GLU A 3 -28.23 17.88 -39.57
C GLU A 3 -28.05 18.11 -38.06
N ASN A 4 -28.59 17.20 -37.25
CA ASN A 4 -28.25 17.13 -35.84
C ASN A 4 -26.80 16.62 -35.75
N PRO A 5 -25.83 17.41 -35.26
CA PRO A 5 -24.48 16.90 -35.05
C PRO A 5 -24.59 15.88 -33.92
N VAL A 6 -24.53 14.61 -34.32
CA VAL A 6 -24.55 13.45 -33.43
C VAL A 6 -23.53 13.70 -32.33
N LEU A 7 -24.06 13.69 -31.11
CA LEU A 7 -23.37 13.48 -29.84
C LEU A 7 -21.91 13.09 -30.04
N ASN A 8 -21.01 14.06 -29.81
CA ASN A 8 -19.59 13.85 -29.69
C ASN A 8 -19.37 12.62 -28.79
N GLU A 9 -18.91 11.51 -29.37
CA GLU A 9 -18.58 10.29 -28.65
C GLU A 9 -17.49 10.67 -27.64
N ALA A 10 -17.92 10.92 -26.40
CA ALA A 10 -17.02 11.22 -25.31
C ALA A 10 -15.99 10.08 -25.26
N ALA A 11 -14.73 10.41 -25.51
CA ALA A 11 -13.63 9.46 -25.52
C ALA A 11 -13.74 8.54 -24.30
N PRO A 12 -13.53 7.22 -24.44
CA PRO A 12 -13.70 6.28 -23.34
C PRO A 12 -12.84 6.73 -22.17
N ILE A 13 -13.48 7.03 -21.05
CA ILE A 13 -12.81 7.39 -19.81
C ILE A 13 -11.93 6.20 -19.43
N GLN A 14 -10.61 6.39 -19.51
CA GLN A 14 -9.65 5.39 -19.07
C GLN A 14 -9.66 5.41 -17.54
N VAL A 15 -10.33 4.43 -16.94
CA VAL A 15 -10.36 4.26 -15.50
C VAL A 15 -9.14 3.44 -15.12
N GLU A 16 -8.11 4.10 -14.59
CA GLU A 16 -6.97 3.41 -13.98
C GLU A 16 -7.39 2.86 -12.61
N GLU A 17 -7.13 1.58 -12.37
CA GLU A 17 -7.46 0.94 -11.09
C GLU A 17 -6.47 1.41 -10.01
N VAL A 18 -6.89 2.37 -9.19
CA VAL A 18 -6.11 2.85 -8.05
C VAL A 18 -6.30 1.90 -6.87
N VAL A 19 -5.31 1.04 -6.62
CA VAL A 19 -5.30 0.19 -5.42
C VAL A 19 -4.78 1.00 -4.23
N LEU A 20 -5.64 1.18 -3.23
CA LEU A 20 -5.26 1.90 -2.01
C LEU A 20 -4.21 1.13 -1.21
N PRO A 21 -3.17 1.81 -0.70
CA PRO A 21 -2.17 1.18 0.14
C PRO A 21 -2.82 0.63 1.41
N GLN A 22 -2.50 -0.63 1.70
CA GLN A 22 -3.04 -1.33 2.87
C GLN A 22 -2.27 -0.89 4.12
N ILE A 23 -2.70 0.22 4.71
CA ILE A 23 -2.13 0.76 5.94
C ILE A 23 -2.79 0.11 7.16
N VAL A 24 -1.99 -0.46 8.05
CA VAL A 24 -2.50 -1.15 9.24
C VAL A 24 -1.68 -0.82 10.49
N SER A 25 -2.23 -1.08 11.67
CA SER A 25 -1.49 -0.97 12.93
C SER A 25 -0.50 -2.12 13.13
N ILE A 26 0.44 -1.97 14.07
CA ILE A 26 1.36 -3.05 14.51
C ILE A 26 0.61 -4.33 14.87
N LYS A 27 -0.52 -4.22 15.59
CA LYS A 27 -1.30 -5.39 16.04
C LYS A 27 -1.90 -6.13 14.85
N GLN A 28 -2.46 -5.40 13.89
CA GLN A 28 -3.04 -5.99 12.68
C GLN A 28 -1.96 -6.59 11.77
N ALA A 29 -0.82 -5.90 11.58
CA ALA A 29 0.30 -6.45 10.81
C ALA A 29 0.84 -7.74 11.45
N SER A 30 1.01 -7.74 12.78
CA SER A 30 1.42 -8.92 13.55
C SER A 30 0.49 -10.11 13.31
N GLN A 31 -0.83 -9.90 13.38
CA GLN A 31 -1.82 -10.94 13.13
C GLN A 31 -1.82 -11.43 11.67
N ARG A 32 -1.75 -10.51 10.70
CA ARG A 32 -1.77 -10.86 9.26
C ARG A 32 -0.51 -11.60 8.80
N MET A 33 0.65 -11.22 9.34
CA MET A 33 1.95 -11.77 8.94
C MET A 33 2.39 -12.97 9.80
N GLY A 34 1.68 -13.27 10.89
CA GLY A 34 2.11 -14.30 11.85
C GLY A 34 3.41 -13.93 12.60
N LEU A 35 3.73 -12.64 12.72
CA LEU A 35 4.98 -12.17 13.35
C LEU A 35 4.71 -11.61 14.75
N PRO A 36 5.64 -11.78 15.72
CA PRO A 36 5.50 -11.16 17.02
C PRO A 36 5.40 -9.62 16.95
N ALA A 37 4.49 -9.02 17.71
CA ALA A 37 4.26 -7.56 17.66
C ALA A 37 5.50 -6.74 18.03
N TYR A 38 6.36 -7.24 18.93
CA TYR A 38 7.62 -6.58 19.26
C TYR A 38 8.59 -6.54 18.07
N TYR A 39 8.61 -7.61 17.27
CA TYR A 39 9.45 -7.71 16.08
C TYR A 39 8.97 -6.74 15.00
N VAL A 40 7.65 -6.68 14.76
CA VAL A 40 7.05 -5.69 13.84
C VAL A 40 7.38 -4.26 14.29
N ARG A 41 7.28 -3.97 15.59
CA ARG A 41 7.64 -2.66 16.14
C ARG A 41 9.12 -2.31 15.92
N ARG A 42 10.00 -3.29 16.01
CA ARG A 42 11.44 -3.12 15.74
C ARG A 42 11.67 -2.76 14.26
N LEU A 43 11.04 -3.49 13.34
CA LEU A 43 11.13 -3.20 11.90
C LEU A 43 10.64 -1.79 11.56
N CYS A 44 9.57 -1.31 12.20
CA CYS A 44 9.07 0.06 11.98
C CYS A 44 10.12 1.15 12.32
N LYS A 45 11.05 0.86 13.24
CA LYS A 45 12.12 1.78 13.64
C LYS A 45 13.37 1.64 12.77
N GLU A 46 13.70 0.41 12.39
CA GLU A 46 14.96 0.09 11.70
C GLU A 46 14.85 0.19 10.18
N VAL A 47 13.69 -0.12 9.60
CA VAL A 47 13.52 -0.17 8.15
C VAL A 47 12.78 1.07 7.65
N PRO A 48 13.47 1.96 6.91
CA PRO A 48 12.86 3.18 6.40
C PRO A 48 11.79 2.86 5.34
N GLY A 49 10.72 3.66 5.30
CA GLY A 49 9.68 3.57 4.28
C GLY A 49 8.63 2.47 4.48
N ILE A 50 8.78 1.57 5.44
CA ILE A 50 7.76 0.56 5.77
C ILE A 50 6.61 1.15 6.59
N ALA A 51 6.91 2.08 7.49
CA ALA A 51 5.96 2.60 8.44
C ALA A 51 6.12 4.11 8.66
N PHE A 52 5.05 4.73 9.14
CA PHE A 52 5.05 6.12 9.61
C PHE A 52 4.45 6.21 11.00
N GLN A 53 4.84 7.25 11.74
CA GLN A 53 4.25 7.58 13.03
C GLN A 53 3.11 8.57 12.86
N SER A 54 2.09 8.41 13.71
CA SER A 54 1.02 9.37 13.91
C SER A 54 0.82 9.50 15.42
N GLY A 55 1.44 10.51 16.01
CA GLY A 55 1.63 10.60 17.46
C GLY A 55 2.45 9.41 17.96
N VAL A 56 1.94 8.70 18.97
CA VAL A 56 2.61 7.51 19.55
C VAL A 56 2.33 6.21 18.78
N LYS A 57 1.39 6.23 17.83
CA LYS A 57 1.01 5.04 17.05
C LYS A 57 1.84 4.92 15.80
N TRP A 58 2.16 3.68 15.45
CA TRP A 58 2.82 3.32 14.20
C TRP A 58 1.80 2.70 13.24
N TYR A 59 1.85 3.17 12.00
CA TYR A 59 1.08 2.66 10.88
C TYR A 59 2.02 2.09 9.83
N ILE A 60 1.73 0.87 9.37
CA ILE A 60 2.59 0.09 8.47
C ILE A 60 1.92 -0.03 7.12
N ASN A 61 2.70 0.21 6.06
CA ASN A 61 2.35 -0.15 4.70
C ASN A 61 2.66 -1.63 4.46
N LEU A 62 1.61 -2.46 4.33
CA LEU A 62 1.78 -3.90 4.12
C LEU A 62 2.45 -4.24 2.78
N GLY A 63 2.26 -3.44 1.74
CA GLY A 63 2.93 -3.64 0.45
C GLY A 63 4.43 -3.49 0.59
N LYS A 64 4.89 -2.40 1.22
CA LYS A 64 6.32 -2.17 1.51
C LYS A 64 6.91 -3.21 2.45
N MET A 65 6.12 -3.68 3.42
CA MET A 65 6.55 -4.75 4.32
C MET A 65 6.70 -6.09 3.58
N ALA A 66 5.79 -6.41 2.65
CA ALA A 66 5.91 -7.59 1.80
C ALA A 66 7.13 -7.48 0.86
N GLU A 67 7.33 -6.32 0.22
CA GLU A 67 8.53 -6.03 -0.59
C GLU A 67 9.81 -6.25 0.23
N TYR A 68 9.86 -5.80 1.49
CA TYR A 68 11.04 -5.98 2.34
C TYR A 68 11.38 -7.46 2.59
N PHE A 69 10.38 -8.30 2.90
CA PHE A 69 10.62 -9.73 3.11
C PHE A 69 10.98 -10.46 1.81
N ASN A 70 10.38 -10.06 0.69
CA ASN A 70 10.60 -10.70 -0.59
C ASN A 70 11.94 -10.30 -1.23
N ASN A 71 12.32 -9.02 -1.12
CA ASN A 71 13.55 -8.49 -1.72
C ASN A 71 14.80 -8.80 -0.88
N GLY A 72 14.65 -9.28 0.36
CA GLY A 72 15.74 -9.87 1.14
C GLY A 72 16.30 -11.19 0.57
N MET A 73 15.67 -11.75 -0.49
CA MET A 73 16.11 -12.96 -1.20
C MET A 73 16.73 -12.70 -2.59
N THR A 74 16.91 -11.44 -3.01
CA THR A 74 17.57 -11.09 -4.28
C THR A 74 18.81 -10.24 -4.05
N SER A 75 19.89 -10.89 -3.62
CA SER A 75 21.29 -10.48 -3.85
C SER A 75 22.23 -11.59 -3.34
N ILE A 76 22.32 -12.70 -4.09
CA ILE A 76 23.54 -13.51 -4.28
C ILE A 76 23.50 -14.01 -5.72
#